data_AF-R7Y132-F1
#
_entry.id   AF-R7Y132-F1
#
_cell.length_a   1.000
_cell.length_b   1.000
_cell.length_c   1.000
_cell.angle_alpha   90.00
_cell.angle_beta   90.00
_cell.angle_gamma   90.00
#
_symmetry.space_group_name_H-M   'P 1'
#
loop_
_entity.id
_entity.type
_entity.pdbx_description
1 polymer ?
#
loop_
_entity_poly.entity_id
_entity_poly.type
_entity_poly.pdbx_seq_one_letter_code
_entity_poly.pdbx_strand_id
1 'polypeptide(L)'
;MTKRALAAVVAGLLIGGGVTAVSPAGAEVEQFAATNWKKIWKKKLQPLADKRYYTKSASDAKYSTKAETGAAFANYYTKAQNDAALAGFLTKAAGDAAYAAKGSSYSKAESDAKFQPAGSYAAAGSSYSKAESDAKYAPYPPVLRGTFSVIGPATAAGQEFSNSISFGVQFPSAPTPHFINAGAVPPAGCSGTPAAPNAAPGHLCVFEKVGSNVSGRNVFGDAGLPGIVSRFGFNPYIISAAAGTIYSYGSWAARPGGTVTATRVPPDASLVGE
;
A
#
# COMPACT_ATOMS: atom_id res chain seq x y z
N MET A 1 37.96 32.76 -40.99
CA MET A 1 38.50 31.41 -40.71
C MET A 1 39.27 31.51 -39.39
N THR A 2 39.33 30.55 -38.45
CA THR A 2 39.21 29.08 -38.58
C THR A 2 38.64 28.43 -37.30
N LYS A 3 38.27 27.15 -37.42
CA LYS A 3 37.45 26.27 -36.55
C LYS A 3 38.03 25.87 -35.15
N ARG A 4 37.10 25.72 -34.18
CA ARG A 4 36.87 24.57 -33.23
C ARG A 4 37.83 24.22 -32.06
N ALA A 5 37.19 24.22 -30.87
CA ALA A 5 37.08 23.14 -29.86
C ALA A 5 38.29 22.67 -29.00
N LEU A 6 38.09 22.66 -27.68
CA LEU A 6 38.07 21.41 -26.88
C LEU A 6 37.31 21.61 -25.54
N ALA A 7 36.90 20.52 -24.90
CA ALA A 7 36.28 20.50 -23.57
C ALA A 7 37.29 20.01 -22.50
N ALA A 8 37.12 20.46 -21.25
CA ALA A 8 37.80 19.87 -20.10
C ALA A 8 36.82 19.79 -18.91
N VAL A 9 36.53 18.56 -18.48
CA VAL A 9 35.86 18.28 -17.20
C VAL A 9 36.95 18.09 -16.16
N VAL A 10 36.88 18.81 -15.04
CA VAL A 10 37.67 18.53 -13.84
C VAL A 10 36.72 18.52 -12.64
N ALA A 11 36.71 17.39 -11.92
CA ALA A 11 36.07 17.24 -10.63
C ALA A 11 37.15 17.07 -9.55
N GLY A 12 36.93 17.64 -8.37
CA GLY A 12 37.88 17.72 -7.26
C GLY A 12 37.61 18.99 -6.45
N LEU A 13 36.72 19.01 -5.45
CA LEU A 13 36.70 18.25 -4.19
C LEU A 13 37.79 18.73 -3.22
N LEU A 14 37.41 19.67 -2.34
CA LEU A 14 38.14 19.99 -1.11
C LEU A 14 37.18 20.03 0.09
N ILE A 15 37.51 19.20 1.07
CA ILE A 15 37.03 19.18 2.47
C ILE A 15 37.98 20.12 3.25
N GLY A 16 37.64 20.85 4.31
CA GLY A 16 36.38 21.07 5.04
C GLY A 16 36.65 21.73 6.42
N GLY A 17 35.63 22.37 7.02
CA GLY A 17 35.64 22.99 8.37
C GLY A 17 36.06 24.49 8.38
N GLY A 18 35.34 25.45 8.98
CA GLY A 18 34.06 25.49 9.72
C GLY A 18 33.76 26.96 10.13
N VAL A 19 32.80 27.34 10.99
CA VAL A 19 31.76 26.64 11.80
C VAL A 19 30.52 27.57 11.95
N THR A 20 29.31 27.00 11.80
CA THR A 20 27.95 27.53 12.13
C THR A 20 27.54 28.99 11.87
N ALA A 21 26.60 29.14 10.93
CA ALA A 21 25.37 29.92 11.15
C ALA A 21 24.18 29.07 10.66
N VAL A 22 23.25 28.71 11.56
CA VAL A 22 22.12 27.83 11.20
C VAL A 22 20.94 28.66 10.71
N SER A 23 20.77 28.74 9.40
CA SER A 23 19.49 29.06 8.78
C SER A 23 18.62 27.79 8.72
N PRO A 24 17.31 27.86 9.03
CA PRO A 24 16.45 26.69 8.96
C PRO A 24 16.21 26.27 7.50
N ALA A 25 16.76 25.11 7.12
CA ALA A 25 16.71 24.54 5.77
C ALA A 25 15.32 23.98 5.35
N GLY A 26 14.23 24.65 5.76
CA GLY A 26 12.85 24.33 5.36
C GLY A 26 12.30 25.22 4.25
N ALA A 27 12.68 26.51 4.22
CA ALA A 27 12.05 27.50 3.32
C ALA A 27 12.39 27.30 1.83
N GLU A 28 13.62 26.87 1.52
CA GLU A 28 14.09 26.73 0.13
C GLU A 28 13.58 25.44 -0.54
N VAL A 29 13.34 24.39 0.26
CA VAL A 29 12.87 23.09 -0.24
C VAL A 29 11.40 23.17 -0.71
N GLU A 30 10.55 23.92 0.00
CA GLU A 30 9.16 24.14 -0.45
C GLU A 30 9.08 24.86 -1.81
N GLN A 31 9.89 25.90 -2.02
CA GLN A 31 9.91 26.62 -3.29
C GLN A 31 10.41 25.74 -4.44
N PHE A 32 11.43 24.90 -4.20
CA PHE A 32 11.96 23.99 -5.23
C PHE A 32 10.97 22.85 -5.56
N ALA A 33 10.26 22.33 -4.55
CA ALA A 33 9.21 21.32 -4.72
C ALA A 33 7.99 21.86 -5.47
N ALA A 34 7.46 23.03 -5.08
CA ALA A 34 6.31 23.65 -5.74
C ALA A 34 6.59 24.03 -7.20
N THR A 35 7.78 24.57 -7.48
CA THR A 35 8.19 24.97 -8.84
C THR A 35 8.36 23.76 -9.76
N ASN A 36 8.94 22.66 -9.26
CA ASN A 36 9.06 21.42 -10.04
C ASN A 36 7.74 20.66 -10.15
N TRP A 37 6.89 20.65 -9.12
CA TRP A 37 5.58 19.99 -9.18
C TRP A 37 4.70 20.56 -10.28
N LYS A 38 4.65 21.89 -10.45
CA LYS A 38 3.93 22.55 -11.55
C LYS A 38 4.45 22.12 -12.93
N LYS A 39 5.75 21.82 -13.04
CA LYS A 39 6.44 21.35 -14.26
C LYS A 39 6.15 19.86 -14.53
N ILE A 40 6.18 19.03 -13.49
CA ILE A 40 5.86 17.60 -13.52
C ILE A 40 4.39 17.40 -13.85
N TRP A 41 3.48 18.13 -13.20
CA TRP A 41 2.05 18.10 -13.48
C TRP A 41 1.78 18.40 -14.96
N LYS A 42 2.24 19.55 -15.47
CA LYS A 42 2.03 19.95 -16.87
C LYS A 42 2.66 18.99 -17.90
N LYS A 43 3.86 18.44 -17.64
CA LYS A 43 4.57 17.59 -18.62
C LYS A 43 4.29 16.09 -18.53
N LYS A 44 3.85 15.58 -17.38
CA LYS A 44 3.75 14.13 -17.12
C LYS A 44 2.34 13.69 -16.70
N LEU A 45 1.64 14.47 -15.88
CA LEU A 45 0.36 14.03 -15.29
C LEU A 45 -0.86 14.57 -16.05
N GLN A 46 -0.87 15.87 -16.37
CA GLN A 46 -1.94 16.51 -17.15
C GLN A 46 -2.27 15.77 -18.46
N PRO A 47 -1.33 15.48 -19.37
CA PRO A 47 -1.65 14.75 -20.60
C PRO A 47 -2.10 13.29 -20.39
N LEU A 48 -1.88 12.70 -19.21
CA LEU A 48 -2.42 11.38 -18.85
C LEU A 48 -3.82 11.48 -18.21
N ALA A 49 -4.09 12.56 -17.47
CA ALA A 49 -5.42 12.88 -16.97
C ALA A 49 -6.38 13.24 -18.12
N ASP A 50 -5.93 14.10 -19.04
CA ASP A 50 -6.67 14.52 -20.25
C ASP A 50 -6.91 13.36 -21.24
N LYS A 51 -6.20 12.22 -21.10
CA LYS A 51 -6.48 10.97 -21.81
C LYS A 51 -7.55 10.10 -21.14
N ARG A 52 -7.77 10.25 -19.82
CA ARG A 52 -8.76 9.47 -19.05
C ARG A 52 -10.12 10.15 -18.93
N TYR A 53 -10.17 11.46 -19.11
CA TYR A 53 -11.40 12.26 -19.07
C TYR A 53 -11.57 13.02 -20.38
N TYR A 54 -12.79 13.08 -20.90
CA TYR A 54 -13.08 13.94 -22.05
C TYR A 54 -12.74 15.39 -21.70
N THR A 55 -11.87 16.02 -22.50
CA THR A 55 -11.64 17.47 -22.39
C THR A 55 -12.95 18.20 -22.64
N LYS A 56 -13.11 19.43 -22.11
CA LYS A 56 -14.34 20.19 -22.34
C LYS A 56 -14.63 20.34 -23.85
N SER A 57 -13.60 20.59 -24.67
CA SER A 57 -13.73 20.65 -26.13
C SER A 57 -14.13 19.32 -26.79
N ALA A 58 -13.63 18.17 -26.31
CA ALA A 58 -14.06 16.86 -26.80
C ALA A 58 -15.49 16.49 -26.36
N SER A 59 -15.91 16.95 -25.17
CA SER A 59 -17.29 16.80 -24.69
C SER A 59 -18.25 17.72 -25.45
N ASP A 60 -17.87 18.98 -25.66
CA ASP A 60 -18.62 19.96 -26.46
C ASP A 60 -18.77 19.51 -27.93
N ALA A 61 -17.83 18.73 -28.47
CA ALA A 61 -17.91 18.18 -29.83
C ALA A 61 -18.71 16.87 -29.93
N LYS A 62 -19.09 16.25 -28.80
CA LYS A 62 -19.74 14.92 -28.76
C LYS A 62 -21.14 14.94 -28.12
N TYR A 63 -21.45 15.98 -27.35
CA TYR A 63 -22.73 16.22 -26.71
C TYR A 63 -23.15 17.67 -26.96
N SER A 64 -24.45 17.93 -27.07
CA SER A 64 -24.99 19.24 -27.41
C SER A 64 -24.41 20.36 -26.53
N THR A 65 -23.74 21.31 -27.15
CA THR A 65 -23.13 22.45 -26.45
C THR A 65 -24.19 23.34 -25.80
N LYS A 66 -23.75 24.16 -24.84
CA LYS A 66 -24.58 25.25 -24.28
C LYS A 66 -25.06 26.24 -25.34
N ALA A 67 -24.31 26.39 -26.44
CA ALA A 67 -24.70 27.24 -27.57
C ALA A 67 -25.76 26.58 -28.45
N GLU A 68 -25.61 25.30 -28.80
CA GLU A 68 -26.59 24.56 -29.60
C GLU A 68 -27.90 24.33 -28.84
N THR A 69 -27.85 24.00 -27.55
CA THR A 69 -29.05 23.95 -26.71
C THR A 69 -29.71 25.33 -26.60
N GLY A 70 -28.92 26.39 -26.36
CA GLY A 70 -29.42 27.77 -26.39
C GLY A 70 -30.09 28.17 -27.71
N ALA A 71 -29.56 27.71 -28.84
CA ALA A 71 -30.12 27.94 -30.17
C ALA A 71 -31.36 27.08 -30.46
N ALA A 72 -31.37 25.80 -30.05
CA ALA A 72 -32.51 24.90 -30.20
C ALA A 72 -33.74 25.39 -29.40
N PHE A 73 -33.52 25.99 -28.24
CA PHE A 73 -34.57 26.66 -27.46
C PHE A 73 -34.86 28.10 -27.90
N ALA A 74 -34.16 28.68 -28.88
CA ALA A 74 -34.43 30.05 -29.33
C ALA A 74 -35.84 30.23 -29.93
N ASN A 75 -36.41 29.17 -30.49
CA ASN A 75 -37.79 29.14 -31.00
C ASN A 75 -38.85 28.89 -29.90
N TYR A 76 -38.43 28.51 -28.69
CA TYR A 76 -39.30 28.23 -27.55
C TYR A 76 -39.00 29.21 -26.40
N TYR A 77 -39.53 30.43 -26.52
CA TYR A 77 -39.45 31.52 -25.54
C TYR A 77 -38.02 31.77 -24.99
N THR A 78 -37.33 32.73 -25.60
CA THR A 78 -36.04 33.24 -25.08
C THR A 78 -36.15 33.57 -23.59
N LYS A 79 -35.03 33.50 -22.85
CA LYS A 79 -35.03 33.77 -21.40
C LYS A 79 -35.74 35.09 -21.05
N ALA A 80 -35.55 36.14 -21.85
CA ALA A 80 -36.23 37.42 -21.65
C ALA A 80 -37.76 37.35 -21.85
N GLN A 81 -38.25 36.60 -22.84
CA GLN A 81 -39.69 36.39 -23.05
C GLN A 81 -40.28 35.49 -21.95
N ASN A 82 -39.55 34.47 -21.48
CA ASN A 82 -39.95 33.62 -20.37
C ASN A 82 -39.99 34.39 -19.04
N ASP A 83 -38.94 35.18 -18.74
CA ASP A 83 -38.90 36.07 -17.56
C ASP A 83 -40.05 37.09 -17.61
N ALA A 84 -40.38 37.64 -18.78
CA ALA A 84 -41.50 38.57 -18.96
C ALA A 84 -42.88 37.90 -18.85
N ALA A 85 -43.05 36.68 -19.36
CA ALA A 85 -44.28 35.90 -19.23
C ALA A 85 -44.51 35.44 -17.79
N LEU A 86 -43.47 34.99 -17.08
CA LEU A 86 -43.56 34.63 -15.66
C LEU A 86 -43.64 35.85 -14.73
N ALA A 87 -43.24 37.06 -15.14
CA ALA A 87 -43.30 38.25 -14.29
C ALA A 87 -44.70 38.53 -13.71
N GLY A 88 -45.77 38.14 -14.43
CA GLY A 88 -47.16 38.24 -13.96
C GLY A 88 -47.64 37.10 -13.06
N PHE A 89 -46.93 35.97 -12.99
CA PHE A 89 -47.34 34.77 -12.25
C PHE A 89 -46.42 34.43 -11.06
N LEU A 90 -45.10 34.56 -11.23
CA LEU A 90 -44.10 34.38 -10.20
C LEU A 90 -42.82 35.15 -10.59
N THR A 91 -42.59 36.33 -9.99
CA THR A 91 -41.32 37.04 -10.18
C THR A 91 -40.16 36.21 -9.61
N LYS A 92 -38.91 36.42 -10.09
CA LYS A 92 -37.75 35.74 -9.49
C LYS A 92 -37.67 35.96 -7.98
N ALA A 93 -37.97 37.18 -7.52
CA ALA A 93 -38.03 37.51 -6.09
C ALA A 93 -39.14 36.74 -5.36
N ALA A 94 -40.33 36.58 -5.96
CA ALA A 94 -41.41 35.79 -5.39
C ALA A 94 -41.10 34.28 -5.38
N GLY A 95 -40.40 33.77 -6.40
CA GLY A 95 -39.91 32.40 -6.44
C GLY A 95 -38.84 32.13 -5.38
N ASP A 96 -37.81 32.98 -5.30
CA ASP A 96 -36.77 32.91 -4.27
C ASP A 96 -37.41 32.98 -2.86
N ALA A 97 -38.38 33.88 -2.65
CA ALA A 97 -39.14 34.00 -1.39
C ALA A 97 -40.01 32.77 -1.09
N ALA A 98 -40.69 32.19 -2.08
CA ALA A 98 -41.56 31.02 -1.90
C ALA A 98 -40.76 29.74 -1.60
N TYR A 99 -39.57 29.56 -2.19
CA TYR A 99 -38.68 28.45 -1.86
C TYR A 99 -37.96 28.64 -0.52
N ALA A 100 -37.54 29.87 -0.18
CA ALA A 100 -36.97 30.18 1.13
C ALA A 100 -37.99 30.01 2.27
N ALA A 101 -39.22 30.49 2.10
CA ALA A 101 -40.28 30.41 3.11
C ALA A 101 -40.78 28.98 3.39
N LYS A 102 -40.54 28.02 2.48
CA LYS A 102 -40.96 26.62 2.64
C LYS A 102 -39.98 25.73 3.40
N GLY A 103 -38.83 26.25 3.86
CA GLY A 103 -37.87 25.51 4.71
C GLY A 103 -37.33 24.20 4.14
N SER A 104 -37.57 23.92 2.85
CA SER A 104 -37.31 22.63 2.19
C SER A 104 -36.04 22.65 1.33
N SER A 105 -35.29 23.76 1.37
CA SER A 105 -34.11 23.99 0.54
C SER A 105 -33.13 24.82 1.35
N TYR A 106 -31.90 24.31 1.54
CA TYR A 106 -30.83 25.13 2.12
C TYR A 106 -30.50 26.26 1.17
N SER A 107 -30.43 27.49 1.68
CA SER A 107 -29.84 28.60 0.93
C SER A 107 -28.39 28.28 0.58
N LYS A 108 -27.83 28.95 -0.44
CA LYS A 108 -26.43 28.70 -0.81
C LYS A 108 -25.48 28.91 0.38
N ALA A 109 -25.72 29.94 1.20
CA ALA A 109 -24.91 30.21 2.39
C ALA A 109 -25.04 29.11 3.46
N GLU A 110 -26.25 28.59 3.71
CA GLU A 110 -26.44 27.46 4.62
C GLU A 110 -25.82 26.17 4.07
N SER A 111 -25.90 25.95 2.76
CA SER A 111 -25.28 24.79 2.10
C SER A 111 -23.76 24.87 2.17
N ASP A 112 -23.17 26.02 1.85
CA ASP A 112 -21.72 26.24 1.95
C ASP A 112 -21.22 26.15 3.41
N ALA A 113 -22.07 26.45 4.40
CA ALA A 113 -21.77 26.35 5.83
C ALA A 113 -21.99 24.94 6.42
N LYS A 114 -23.01 24.19 5.96
CA LYS A 114 -23.30 22.81 6.41
C LYS A 114 -22.43 21.77 5.72
N PHE A 115 -22.15 21.95 4.43
CA PHE A 115 -21.38 20.99 3.63
C PHE A 115 -19.98 21.55 3.40
N GLN A 116 -19.03 21.04 4.19
CA GLN A 116 -17.61 21.43 4.13
C GLN A 116 -17.05 21.33 2.70
N PRO A 117 -16.20 22.28 2.26
CA PRO A 117 -15.62 22.25 0.92
C PRO A 117 -14.83 20.95 0.69
N ALA A 118 -15.08 20.34 -0.47
CA ALA A 118 -14.54 19.04 -0.84
C ALA A 118 -13.00 19.04 -0.77
N GLY A 119 -12.46 18.33 0.23
CA GLY A 119 -11.02 18.28 0.52
C GLY A 119 -10.66 18.54 1.99
N SER A 120 -11.52 19.21 2.77
CA SER A 120 -11.21 19.61 4.15
C SER A 120 -11.46 18.52 5.23
N TYR A 121 -11.81 17.29 4.84
CA TYR A 121 -12.17 16.21 5.78
C TYR A 121 -11.06 15.85 6.78
N ALA A 122 -9.79 15.96 6.38
CA ALA A 122 -8.65 15.70 7.25
C ALA A 122 -8.44 16.79 8.32
N ALA A 123 -8.78 18.05 8.02
CA ALA A 123 -8.61 19.17 8.95
C ALA A 123 -9.70 19.20 10.05
N ALA A 124 -10.86 18.58 9.80
CA ALA A 124 -11.98 18.52 10.73
C ALA A 124 -11.94 17.32 11.70
N GLY A 125 -10.92 16.46 11.63
CA GLY A 125 -10.83 15.23 12.45
C GLY A 125 -11.84 14.13 12.10
N SER A 126 -12.74 14.36 11.13
CA SER A 126 -13.77 13.40 10.69
C SER A 126 -13.25 12.32 9.72
N SER A 127 -11.98 12.36 9.35
CA SER A 127 -11.30 11.29 8.61
C SER A 127 -9.86 11.15 9.12
N TYR A 128 -9.38 9.90 9.27
CA TYR A 128 -7.96 9.64 9.53
C TYR A 128 -7.10 10.34 8.47
N SER A 129 -6.05 11.05 8.89
CA SER A 129 -5.00 11.51 7.98
C SER A 129 -4.39 10.31 7.24
N LYS A 130 -3.69 10.54 6.12
CA LYS A 130 -3.02 9.44 5.42
C LYS A 130 -2.06 8.68 6.36
N ALA A 131 -1.35 9.39 7.24
CA ALA A 131 -0.45 8.76 8.21
C ALA A 131 -1.18 7.88 9.23
N GLU A 132 -2.33 8.33 9.76
CA GLU A 132 -3.15 7.51 10.68
C GLU A 132 -3.84 6.35 9.97
N SER A 133 -4.31 6.55 8.74
CA SER A 133 -4.92 5.51 7.92
C SER A 133 -3.88 4.45 7.52
N ASP A 134 -2.68 4.87 7.13
CA ASP A 134 -1.56 3.95 6.89
C ASP A 134 -1.16 3.24 8.21
N ALA A 135 -1.08 3.93 9.35
CA ALA A 135 -0.74 3.29 10.63
C ALA A 135 -1.80 2.28 11.11
N LYS A 136 -3.08 2.53 10.82
CA LYS A 136 -4.23 1.73 11.27
C LYS A 136 -4.66 0.64 10.29
N TYR A 137 -4.43 0.85 8.99
CA TYR A 137 -4.91 0.00 7.89
C TYR A 137 -3.84 -0.36 6.84
N ALA A 138 -2.56 -0.01 7.04
CA ALA A 138 -1.50 -0.70 6.30
C ALA A 138 -1.65 -2.21 6.51
N PRO A 139 -1.27 -3.04 5.52
CA PRO A 139 -1.17 -4.48 5.70
C PRO A 139 -0.02 -4.77 6.67
N TYR A 140 -0.34 -4.69 7.97
CA TYR A 140 0.46 -5.18 9.08
C TYR A 140 0.86 -6.61 8.68
N PRO A 141 2.14 -6.92 8.47
CA PRO A 141 2.53 -8.13 7.75
C PRO A 141 1.90 -9.32 8.47
N PRO A 142 0.98 -10.05 7.80
CA PRO A 142 0.20 -11.08 8.47
C PRO A 142 1.17 -12.14 8.95
N VAL A 143 0.98 -12.56 10.20
CA VAL A 143 1.70 -13.75 10.70
C VAL A 143 1.16 -14.92 9.90
N LEU A 144 1.99 -15.42 9.01
CA LEU A 144 1.73 -16.66 8.30
C LEU A 144 1.77 -17.78 9.32
N ARG A 145 0.80 -18.67 9.26
CA ARG A 145 0.67 -19.80 10.19
C ARG A 145 0.36 -21.06 9.42
N GLY A 146 0.80 -22.17 9.95
CA GLY A 146 0.44 -23.49 9.48
C GLY A 146 0.72 -24.55 10.53
N THR A 147 0.34 -25.78 10.23
CA THR A 147 0.80 -26.96 10.95
C THR A 147 2.04 -27.54 10.28
N PHE A 148 2.77 -28.39 11.00
CA PHE A 148 3.78 -29.26 10.41
C PHE A 148 3.66 -30.69 10.95
N SER A 149 4.13 -31.63 10.13
CA SER A 149 4.13 -33.07 10.40
C SER A 149 5.34 -33.67 9.70
N VAL A 150 6.28 -34.21 10.46
CA VAL A 150 7.35 -35.05 9.93
C VAL A 150 7.23 -36.40 10.63
N ILE A 151 7.05 -37.47 9.87
CA ILE A 151 6.88 -38.84 10.36
C ILE A 151 7.52 -39.82 9.38
N GLY A 152 8.10 -40.91 9.89
CA GLY A 152 8.57 -42.01 9.07
C GLY A 152 8.99 -43.24 9.88
N PRO A 153 9.23 -44.38 9.22
CA PRO A 153 9.83 -45.56 9.84
C PRO A 153 11.36 -45.42 9.85
N ALA A 154 11.97 -45.35 11.03
CA ALA A 154 13.42 -45.45 11.17
C ALA A 154 13.83 -46.93 11.33
N THR A 155 14.86 -47.37 10.62
CA THR A 155 15.51 -48.68 10.79
C THR A 155 16.72 -48.63 11.74
N ALA A 156 17.22 -47.44 12.06
CA ALA A 156 18.32 -47.21 13.01
C ALA A 156 18.24 -45.81 13.63
N ALA A 157 19.06 -45.56 14.66
CA ALA A 157 19.34 -44.21 15.16
C ALA A 157 20.10 -43.37 14.11
N GLY A 158 19.99 -42.05 14.17
CA GLY A 158 20.72 -41.13 13.29
C GLY A 158 20.13 -40.96 11.88
N GLN A 159 19.00 -41.59 11.58
CA GLN A 159 18.32 -41.40 10.30
C GLN A 159 17.52 -40.09 10.28
N GLU A 160 17.55 -39.44 9.12
CA GLU A 160 17.08 -38.08 8.93
C GLU A 160 15.71 -38.05 8.25
N PHE A 161 14.79 -37.25 8.76
CA PHE A 161 13.46 -37.07 8.20
C PHE A 161 13.14 -35.58 8.11
N SER A 162 12.59 -35.15 6.97
CA SER A 162 12.26 -33.75 6.71
C SER A 162 10.98 -33.66 5.88
N ASN A 163 10.29 -32.52 5.94
CA ASN A 163 9.35 -32.09 4.92
C ASN A 163 9.71 -30.68 4.43
N SER A 164 8.97 -30.15 3.45
CA SER A 164 9.15 -28.78 2.94
C SER A 164 7.89 -27.95 3.16
N ILE A 165 8.05 -26.72 3.66
CA ILE A 165 6.98 -25.77 3.94
C ILE A 165 7.27 -24.46 3.21
N SER A 166 6.36 -24.06 2.32
CA SER A 166 6.40 -22.75 1.67
C SER A 166 5.62 -21.71 2.48
N PHE A 167 6.10 -20.47 2.48
CA PHE A 167 5.37 -19.32 2.99
C PHE A 167 4.28 -18.82 2.01
N GLY A 168 4.30 -19.27 0.75
CA GLY A 168 3.41 -18.75 -0.31
C GLY A 168 3.71 -17.31 -0.75
N VAL A 169 4.66 -16.62 -0.09
CA VAL A 169 5.16 -15.29 -0.41
C VAL A 169 6.67 -15.22 -0.17
N GLN A 170 7.36 -14.30 -0.84
CA GLN A 170 8.79 -14.06 -0.62
C GLN A 170 8.99 -12.89 0.35
N PHE A 171 9.63 -13.15 1.48
CA PHE A 171 9.97 -12.12 2.48
C PHE A 171 11.11 -11.23 1.98
N PRO A 172 11.23 -9.97 2.48
CA PRO A 172 12.36 -9.08 2.15
C PRO A 172 13.73 -9.66 2.57
N SER A 173 13.78 -10.34 3.72
CA SER A 173 14.95 -11.01 4.28
C SER A 173 14.57 -12.40 4.81
N ALA A 174 15.56 -13.28 5.01
CA ALA A 174 15.32 -14.57 5.65
C ALA A 174 14.96 -14.33 7.13
N PRO A 175 13.88 -14.94 7.66
CA PRO A 175 13.53 -14.78 9.06
C PRO A 175 14.50 -15.55 9.96
N THR A 176 14.80 -15.04 11.16
CA THR A 176 15.56 -15.78 12.17
C THR A 176 14.73 -16.97 12.68
N PRO A 177 15.20 -18.21 12.53
CA PRO A 177 14.45 -19.39 12.93
C PRO A 177 14.61 -19.71 14.42
N HIS A 178 13.53 -20.19 15.02
CA HIS A 178 13.47 -20.71 16.37
C HIS A 178 12.66 -22.01 16.37
N PHE A 179 13.28 -23.13 16.78
CA PHE A 179 12.56 -24.38 17.04
C PHE A 179 12.32 -24.49 18.55
N ILE A 180 11.05 -24.62 18.94
CA ILE A 180 10.57 -24.60 20.32
C ILE A 180 10.06 -26.00 20.63
N ASN A 181 10.83 -26.75 21.40
CA ASN A 181 10.48 -28.11 21.80
C ASN A 181 9.17 -28.16 22.61
N ALA A 182 8.50 -29.30 22.64
CA ALA A 182 7.26 -29.47 23.40
C ALA A 182 7.46 -29.10 24.88
N GLY A 183 6.65 -28.16 25.38
CA GLY A 183 6.72 -27.64 26.75
C GLY A 183 7.81 -26.59 27.03
N ALA A 184 8.67 -26.26 26.06
CA ALA A 184 9.68 -25.22 26.23
C ALA A 184 9.07 -23.80 26.22
N VAL A 185 9.70 -22.88 26.94
CA VAL A 185 9.34 -21.45 26.93
C VAL A 185 9.79 -20.83 25.60
N PRO A 186 8.93 -20.07 24.89
CA PRO A 186 9.33 -19.40 23.65
C PRO A 186 10.46 -18.38 23.86
N PRO A 187 11.50 -18.37 23.02
CA PRO A 187 12.59 -17.39 23.09
C PRO A 187 12.15 -16.00 22.60
N ALA A 188 13.01 -15.00 22.80
CA ALA A 188 12.80 -13.65 22.28
C ALA A 188 12.55 -13.66 20.76
N GLY A 189 11.50 -12.95 20.33
CA GLY A 189 10.99 -12.97 18.96
C GLY A 189 9.84 -13.95 18.72
N CYS A 190 9.61 -14.90 19.63
CA CYS A 190 8.48 -15.85 19.58
C CYS A 190 7.50 -15.64 20.73
N SER A 191 6.24 -15.98 20.51
CA SER A 191 5.18 -15.90 21.53
C SER A 191 4.01 -16.83 21.22
N GLY A 192 3.16 -17.09 22.22
CA GLY A 192 2.04 -18.01 22.08
C GLY A 192 2.43 -19.47 22.30
N THR A 193 1.67 -20.39 21.70
CA THR A 193 1.73 -21.84 21.99
C THR A 193 1.53 -22.64 20.70
N PRO A 194 1.71 -23.99 20.69
CA PRO A 194 1.37 -24.81 19.53
C PRO A 194 -0.11 -24.74 19.07
N ALA A 195 -1.02 -24.21 19.90
CA ALA A 195 -2.42 -23.98 19.53
C ALA A 195 -2.68 -22.57 18.98
N ALA A 196 -1.81 -21.62 19.31
CA ALA A 196 -1.89 -20.22 18.89
C ALA A 196 -0.47 -19.67 18.65
N PRO A 197 0.22 -20.11 17.58
CA PRO A 197 1.61 -19.74 17.35
C PRO A 197 1.70 -18.27 16.92
N ASN A 198 2.73 -17.55 17.37
CA ASN A 198 2.95 -16.16 17.00
C ASN A 198 4.44 -15.84 16.88
N ALA A 199 4.75 -14.92 15.96
CA ALA A 199 6.10 -14.45 15.67
C ALA A 199 6.14 -12.92 15.62
N ALA A 200 7.20 -12.34 16.17
CA ALA A 200 7.57 -10.96 15.97
C ALA A 200 8.11 -10.75 14.53
N PRO A 201 8.14 -9.50 14.02
CA PRO A 201 8.68 -9.22 12.68
C PRO A 201 10.11 -9.75 12.52
N GLY A 202 10.35 -10.48 11.44
CA GLY A 202 11.67 -11.05 11.12
C GLY A 202 11.93 -12.41 11.74
N HIS A 203 10.96 -13.03 12.42
CA HIS A 203 11.12 -14.34 13.05
C HIS A 203 10.27 -15.43 12.42
N LEU A 204 10.80 -16.65 12.45
CA LEU A 204 10.09 -17.91 12.23
C LEU A 204 10.11 -18.68 13.56
N CYS A 205 8.95 -19.05 14.07
CA CYS A 205 8.76 -19.74 15.33
C CYS A 205 8.05 -21.07 15.06
N VAL A 206 8.76 -22.18 15.21
CA VAL A 206 8.26 -23.55 15.02
C VAL A 206 7.99 -24.15 16.40
N PHE A 207 6.74 -24.42 16.71
CA PHE A 207 6.28 -24.94 18.00
C PHE A 207 5.96 -26.43 17.89
N GLU A 208 6.84 -27.28 18.41
CA GLU A 208 6.56 -28.71 18.57
C GLU A 208 5.46 -28.89 19.62
N LYS A 209 4.39 -29.61 19.25
CA LYS A 209 3.33 -30.03 20.18
C LYS A 209 3.67 -31.39 20.81
N VAL A 210 4.22 -32.30 20.00
CA VAL A 210 4.67 -33.62 20.43
C VAL A 210 5.75 -34.13 19.48
N GLY A 211 6.76 -34.80 20.02
CA GLY A 211 7.77 -35.54 19.27
C GLY A 211 8.09 -36.85 19.96
N SER A 212 8.36 -37.91 19.18
CA SER A 212 8.69 -39.24 19.69
C SER A 212 9.76 -39.91 18.83
N ASN A 213 10.66 -40.65 19.48
CA ASN A 213 11.87 -41.23 18.86
C ASN A 213 12.77 -40.17 18.17
N VAL A 214 12.79 -38.93 18.69
CA VAL A 214 13.56 -37.81 18.12
C VAL A 214 14.78 -37.48 18.99
N SER A 215 15.99 -37.67 18.44
CA SER A 215 17.27 -37.30 19.07
C SER A 215 17.73 -35.89 18.71
N GLY A 216 17.42 -35.42 17.50
CA GLY A 216 17.80 -34.10 17.00
C GLY A 216 16.64 -33.40 16.29
N ARG A 217 16.59 -32.07 16.37
CA ARG A 217 15.57 -31.21 15.75
C ARG A 217 16.26 -30.02 15.11
N ASN A 218 15.83 -29.62 13.92
CA ASN A 218 16.36 -28.45 13.25
C ASN A 218 15.36 -27.86 12.24
N VAL A 219 15.75 -26.75 11.62
CA VAL A 219 15.15 -26.27 10.38
C VAL A 219 16.23 -25.98 9.34
N PHE A 220 15.87 -26.19 8.07
CA PHE A 220 16.75 -26.01 6.92
C PHE A 220 16.11 -25.14 5.85
N GLY A 221 16.93 -24.44 5.08
CA GLY A 221 16.56 -23.68 3.89
C GLY A 221 17.17 -24.26 2.62
N ASP A 222 17.07 -23.50 1.53
CA ASP A 222 17.67 -23.74 0.23
C ASP A 222 19.20 -23.92 0.26
N ALA A 223 19.88 -23.32 1.25
CA ALA A 223 21.30 -23.52 1.48
C ALA A 223 21.68 -24.93 2.00
N GLY A 224 20.73 -25.76 2.41
CA GLY A 224 21.01 -27.10 2.96
C GLY A 224 21.76 -27.10 4.30
N LEU A 225 21.81 -25.96 5.00
CA LEU A 225 22.51 -25.81 6.28
C LEU A 225 21.53 -25.77 7.48
N PRO A 226 21.88 -26.40 8.61
CA PRO A 226 21.06 -26.37 9.82
C PRO A 226 20.98 -24.96 10.40
N GLY A 227 19.81 -24.56 10.89
CA GLY A 227 19.57 -23.24 11.49
C GLY A 227 19.50 -22.10 10.47
N ILE A 228 19.57 -22.39 9.17
CA ILE A 228 19.34 -21.44 8.08
C ILE A 228 17.95 -21.72 7.49
N VAL A 229 17.22 -20.67 7.11
CA VAL A 229 15.92 -20.79 6.43
C VAL A 229 15.81 -19.82 5.26
N SER A 230 14.96 -20.14 4.29
CA SER A 230 14.82 -19.35 3.07
C SER A 230 13.86 -18.18 3.26
N ARG A 231 13.96 -17.20 2.36
CA ARG A 231 13.02 -16.08 2.27
C ARG A 231 11.59 -16.49 1.89
N PHE A 232 11.39 -17.71 1.42
CA PHE A 232 10.14 -18.21 0.83
C PHE A 232 9.63 -19.52 1.47
N GLY A 233 10.34 -20.05 2.46
CA GLY A 233 9.99 -21.30 3.12
C GLY A 233 11.08 -21.85 4.04
N PHE A 234 10.81 -23.00 4.63
CA PHE A 234 11.74 -23.76 5.47
C PHE A 234 11.39 -25.25 5.44
N ASN A 235 12.28 -26.07 5.97
CA ASN A 235 12.13 -27.51 6.06
C ASN A 235 12.29 -27.90 7.54
N PRO A 236 11.21 -28.27 8.26
CA PRO A 236 11.36 -28.87 9.59
C PRO A 236 12.00 -30.24 9.45
N TYR A 237 13.00 -30.50 10.29
CA TYR A 237 13.91 -31.63 10.16
C TYR A 237 14.12 -32.29 11.52
N ILE A 238 14.12 -33.62 11.55
CA ILE A 238 14.28 -34.44 12.76
C ILE A 238 15.20 -35.64 12.51
N ILE A 239 15.91 -36.05 13.56
CA ILE A 239 16.83 -37.19 13.56
C ILE A 239 16.29 -38.27 14.50
N SER A 240 16.35 -39.55 14.10
CA SER A 240 15.90 -40.68 14.92
C SER A 240 16.81 -40.97 16.11
N ALA A 241 16.21 -41.35 17.24
CA ALA A 241 16.93 -41.80 18.43
C ALA A 241 17.22 -43.31 18.41
N ALA A 242 16.36 -44.09 17.76
CA ALA A 242 16.45 -45.54 17.61
C ALA A 242 15.64 -46.01 16.38
N ALA A 243 15.69 -47.31 16.09
CA ALA A 243 14.76 -47.96 15.17
C ALA A 243 13.31 -47.90 15.70
N GLY A 244 12.34 -47.83 14.78
CA GLY A 244 10.91 -47.65 15.07
C GLY A 244 10.35 -46.38 14.43
N THR A 245 9.04 -46.15 14.59
CA THR A 245 8.40 -44.94 14.06
C THR A 245 8.94 -43.69 14.77
N ILE A 246 9.41 -42.72 13.99
CA ILE A 246 9.76 -41.37 14.44
C ILE A 246 8.68 -40.40 14.00
N TYR A 247 8.32 -39.44 14.86
CA TYR A 247 7.48 -38.31 14.45
C TYR A 247 7.75 -37.03 15.26
N SER A 248 7.47 -35.89 14.63
CA SER A 248 7.29 -34.59 15.27
C SER A 248 6.12 -33.85 14.61
N TYR A 249 5.21 -33.35 15.44
CA TYR A 249 4.01 -32.63 15.02
C TYR A 249 3.90 -31.31 15.76
N GLY A 250 3.40 -30.28 15.08
CA GLY A 250 3.18 -29.00 15.71
C GLY A 250 2.62 -27.94 14.78
N SER A 251 2.91 -26.69 15.12
CA SER A 251 2.50 -25.53 14.34
C SER A 251 3.66 -24.57 14.18
N TRP A 252 3.55 -23.63 13.25
CA TRP A 252 4.55 -22.60 13.05
C TRP A 252 3.89 -21.24 12.80
N ALA A 253 4.65 -20.19 13.10
CA ALA A 253 4.33 -18.82 12.79
C ALA A 253 5.54 -18.14 12.16
N ALA A 254 5.37 -17.44 11.05
CA ALA A 254 6.42 -16.63 10.42
C ALA A 254 5.89 -15.23 10.15
N ARG A 255 6.70 -14.20 10.46
CA ARG A 255 6.36 -12.81 10.12
C ARG A 255 7.50 -12.14 9.36
N PRO A 256 7.24 -11.53 8.18
CA PRO A 256 8.19 -10.65 7.50
C PRO A 256 8.80 -9.60 8.43
N GLY A 257 10.11 -9.33 8.29
CA GLY A 257 10.82 -8.29 9.06
C GLY A 257 10.58 -6.86 8.58
N GLY A 258 9.92 -6.68 7.44
CA GLY A 258 9.54 -5.39 6.89
C GLY A 258 8.18 -5.49 6.17
N THR A 259 7.67 -4.35 5.69
CA THR A 259 6.46 -4.32 4.87
C THR A 259 6.64 -5.18 3.63
N VAL A 260 5.75 -6.16 3.44
CA VAL A 260 5.70 -6.93 2.20
C VAL A 260 5.07 -6.04 1.15
N THR A 261 5.91 -5.41 0.32
CA THR A 261 5.45 -4.80 -0.92
C THR A 261 4.94 -5.92 -1.81
N ALA A 262 3.63 -6.15 -1.81
CA ALA A 262 2.99 -7.00 -2.80
C ALA A 262 3.22 -6.34 -4.17
N THR A 263 4.17 -6.88 -4.94
CA THR A 263 4.46 -6.41 -6.29
C THR A 263 3.25 -6.73 -7.17
N ARG A 264 2.27 -5.83 -7.21
CA ARG A 264 1.28 -5.83 -8.28
C ARG A 264 2.06 -5.69 -9.57
N VAL A 265 2.15 -6.78 -10.32
CA VAL A 265 2.52 -6.73 -11.73
C VAL A 265 1.56 -5.72 -12.36
N PRO A 266 2.06 -4.60 -12.91
CA PRO A 266 1.18 -3.67 -13.60
C PRO A 266 0.51 -4.43 -14.75
N PRO A 267 -0.78 -4.15 -15.07
CA PRO A 267 -1.42 -4.78 -16.22
C PRO A 267 -0.56 -4.55 -17.46
N ASP A 268 -0.37 -5.62 -18.24
CA ASP A 268 0.59 -5.63 -19.34
C ASP A 268 0.36 -4.46 -20.30
N ALA A 269 1.42 -3.69 -20.54
CA ALA A 269 1.39 -2.55 -21.44
C ALA A 269 1.16 -2.98 -22.90
N SER A 270 1.36 -4.26 -23.26
CA SER A 270 1.04 -4.81 -24.57
C SER A 270 -0.46 -4.83 -24.89
N LEU A 271 -1.32 -4.78 -23.86
CA LEU A 271 -2.78 -4.76 -24.01
C LEU A 271 -3.35 -3.36 -24.27
N VAL A 272 -2.50 -2.34 -24.32
CA VAL A 272 -2.88 -0.96 -24.67
C VAL A 272 -2.45 -0.69 -26.12
N GLY A 273 -3.25 -1.21 -27.05
CA GLY A 273 -3.04 -1.04 -28.50
C GLY A 273 -3.00 0.42 -28.96
N GLU A 274 -2.46 0.60 -30.17
CA GLU A 274 -2.11 1.87 -30.82
C GLU A 274 -3.27 2.88 -30.98
#